data_AF-A0A059GAM1-F1
#
_entry.id   AF-A0A059GAM1-F1
#
_cell.length_a   1.000
_cell.length_b   1.000
_cell.length_c   1.000
_cell.angle_alpha   90.00
_cell.angle_beta   90.00
_cell.angle_gamma   90.00
#
_symmetry.space_group_name_H-M   'P 1'
#
loop_
_entity.id
_entity.type
_entity.pdbx_description
1 polymer ?
#
loop_
_entity_poly.entity_id
_entity_poly.type
_entity_poly.pdbx_seq_one_letter_code
_entity_poly.pdbx_strand_id
1 'polypeptide(L)'
;MIPPSDLLEPLKTRYAEPQRHYHIWAHIEALLRHFERLKPHLNRPEAVLWALYWHDAIYDPMAKDNEDESADLLRAEAGTHLAPDDLALADKIIRATAKHVVPEGLSPEDESDLCFFLDMDLSILAARPDVFDQYERDVRAEYAAVPDMAFRAARSMILQDFLKRDRLYFTDTCRAEWEEAARANLARSVAALEASL
;
A
#
# COMPACT_ATOMS: atom_id res chain seq x y z
N MET A 1 14.17 6.61 12.92
CA MET A 1 15.30 5.67 12.87
C MET A 1 14.90 4.45 12.03
N ILE A 2 15.83 3.81 11.30
CA ILE A 2 15.52 2.54 10.62
C ILE A 2 15.24 1.48 11.70
N PRO A 3 14.21 0.62 11.56
CA PRO A 3 13.96 -0.45 12.52
C PRO A 3 15.19 -1.36 12.67
N PRO A 4 15.49 -1.84 13.89
CA PRO A 4 16.63 -2.73 14.12
C PRO A 4 16.46 -4.07 13.40
N SER A 5 17.57 -4.74 13.13
CA SER A 5 17.59 -5.96 12.29
C SER A 5 16.78 -7.12 12.87
N ASP A 6 16.70 -7.22 14.20
CA ASP A 6 15.91 -8.22 14.90
C ASP A 6 14.40 -8.07 14.68
N LEU A 7 13.91 -6.87 14.31
CA LEU A 7 12.55 -6.65 13.85
C LEU A 7 12.40 -6.84 12.33
N LEU A 8 13.42 -6.47 11.54
CA LEU A 8 13.34 -6.56 10.08
C LEU A 8 13.41 -8.01 9.55
N GLU A 9 14.21 -8.89 10.14
CA GLU A 9 14.33 -10.28 9.65
C GLU A 9 13.03 -11.10 9.79
N PRO A 10 12.27 -11.01 10.90
CA PRO A 10 10.94 -11.61 10.99
C PRO A 10 9.95 -11.04 9.96
N LEU A 11 10.02 -9.75 9.63
CA LEU A 11 9.20 -9.17 8.58
C LEU A 11 9.55 -9.74 7.21
N LYS A 12 10.84 -9.77 6.84
CA LYS A 12 11.29 -10.40 5.58
C LYS A 12 10.81 -11.85 5.45
N THR A 13 10.76 -12.58 6.55
CA THR A 13 10.23 -13.94 6.58
C THR A 13 8.73 -13.98 6.24
N ARG A 14 7.92 -13.06 6.79
CA ARG A 14 6.49 -12.92 6.45
C ARG A 14 6.29 -12.52 4.99
N TYR A 15 7.05 -11.56 4.51
CA TYR A 15 7.02 -11.14 3.09
C TYR A 15 7.54 -12.23 2.11
N ALA A 16 8.09 -13.34 2.61
CA ALA A 16 8.53 -14.49 1.83
C ALA A 16 7.54 -15.67 1.88
N GLU A 17 6.37 -15.51 2.50
CA GLU A 17 5.33 -16.52 2.52
C GLU A 17 4.87 -16.91 1.10
N PRO A 18 4.59 -18.19 0.83
CA PRO A 18 4.46 -18.72 -0.53
C PRO A 18 3.24 -18.22 -1.29
N GLN A 19 2.22 -17.69 -0.61
CA GLN A 19 1.04 -17.10 -1.24
C GLN A 19 1.27 -15.68 -1.78
N ARG A 20 2.36 -15.02 -1.39
CA ARG A 20 2.67 -13.64 -1.79
C ARG A 20 3.41 -13.65 -3.12
N HIS A 21 2.96 -12.81 -4.04
CA HIS A 21 3.61 -12.61 -5.34
C HIS A 21 3.92 -11.14 -5.57
N TYR A 22 2.96 -10.26 -5.29
CA TYR A 22 3.15 -8.81 -5.34
C TYR A 22 3.57 -8.27 -3.98
N HIS A 23 2.87 -8.68 -2.91
CA HIS A 23 3.10 -8.21 -1.54
C HIS A 23 4.30 -8.93 -0.90
N ILE A 24 5.45 -8.83 -1.56
CA ILE A 24 6.76 -9.37 -1.17
C ILE A 24 7.73 -8.24 -0.82
N TRP A 25 8.95 -8.57 -0.39
CA TRP A 25 9.94 -7.56 0.01
C TRP A 25 10.28 -6.53 -1.08
N ALA A 26 10.14 -6.90 -2.36
CA ALA A 26 10.34 -5.96 -3.48
C ALA A 26 9.34 -4.79 -3.47
N HIS A 27 8.12 -4.98 -2.95
CA HIS A 27 7.14 -3.90 -2.71
C HIS A 27 7.69 -2.90 -1.68
N ILE A 28 8.17 -3.39 -0.55
CA ILE A 28 8.81 -2.58 0.50
C ILE A 28 10.00 -1.79 -0.05
N GLU A 29 10.86 -2.41 -0.85
CA GLU A 29 11.98 -1.72 -1.50
C GLU A 29 11.51 -0.64 -2.49
N ALA A 30 10.37 -0.83 -3.17
CA ALA A 30 9.79 0.19 -4.03
C ALA A 30 9.26 1.38 -3.23
N LEU A 31 8.53 1.12 -2.14
CA LEU A 31 8.05 2.16 -1.25
C LEU A 31 9.21 2.93 -0.60
N LEU A 32 10.29 2.25 -0.18
CA LEU A 32 11.47 2.91 0.41
C LEU A 32 12.15 3.89 -0.55
N ARG A 33 12.17 3.60 -1.86
CA ARG A 33 12.68 4.54 -2.88
C ARG A 33 11.83 5.80 -2.98
N HIS A 34 10.50 5.65 -2.90
CA HIS A 34 9.59 6.80 -2.87
C HIS A 34 9.71 7.57 -1.56
N PHE A 35 9.82 6.87 -0.43
CA PHE A 35 10.01 7.45 0.89
C PHE A 35 11.25 8.34 0.93
N GLU A 36 12.42 7.87 0.50
CA GLU A 36 13.64 8.69 0.54
C GLU A 36 13.52 9.97 -0.30
N ARG A 37 12.79 9.93 -1.41
CA ARG A 37 12.52 11.10 -2.25
C ARG A 37 11.52 12.07 -1.61
N LEU A 38 10.48 11.54 -0.95
CA LEU A 38 9.38 12.33 -0.39
C LEU A 38 9.59 12.73 1.07
N LYS A 39 10.57 12.14 1.76
CA LYS A 39 10.95 12.41 3.14
C LYS A 39 11.09 13.88 3.50
N PRO A 40 11.62 14.78 2.63
CA PRO A 40 11.66 16.21 2.94
C PRO A 40 10.28 16.89 3.10
N HIS A 41 9.20 16.25 2.66
CA HIS A 41 7.83 16.72 2.80
C HIS A 41 7.10 16.15 4.03
N LEU A 42 7.72 15.19 4.74
CA LEU A 42 7.11 14.52 5.88
C LEU A 42 7.42 15.27 7.18
N ASN A 43 6.41 15.41 8.03
CA ASN A 43 6.52 16.01 9.35
C ASN A 43 7.09 15.00 10.36
N ARG A 44 6.69 13.74 10.23
CA ARG A 44 7.00 12.59 11.10
C ARG A 44 7.51 11.42 10.25
N PRO A 45 8.66 11.59 9.57
CA PRO A 45 9.19 10.57 8.66
C PRO A 45 9.47 9.23 9.33
N GLU A 46 9.67 9.21 10.65
CA GLU A 46 9.86 7.97 11.41
C GLU A 46 8.57 7.14 11.52
N ALA A 47 7.42 7.77 11.83
CA ALA A 47 6.14 7.08 11.84
C ALA A 47 5.81 6.47 10.46
N VAL A 48 6.02 7.25 9.39
CA VAL A 48 5.79 6.82 8.01
C VAL A 48 6.71 5.65 7.62
N LEU A 49 8.00 5.72 7.98
CA LEU A 49 8.96 4.65 7.71
C LEU A 49 8.59 3.34 8.41
N TRP A 50 8.14 3.41 9.66
CA TRP A 50 7.71 2.23 10.39
C TRP A 50 6.39 1.68 9.85
N ALA A 51 5.41 2.52 9.52
CA ALA A 51 4.20 2.07 8.84
C ALA A 51 4.53 1.31 7.54
N LEU A 52 5.54 1.78 6.79
CA LEU A 52 5.94 1.18 5.51
C LEU A 52 6.36 -0.28 5.67
N TYR A 53 7.19 -0.58 6.67
CA TYR A 53 7.64 -1.96 6.90
C TYR A 53 6.52 -2.89 7.36
N TRP A 54 5.55 -2.37 8.13
CA TRP A 54 4.52 -3.20 8.75
C TRP A 54 3.19 -3.27 7.99
N HIS A 55 2.86 -2.36 7.06
CA HIS A 55 1.49 -2.23 6.55
C HIS A 55 0.87 -3.52 5.98
N ASP A 56 1.67 -4.35 5.31
CA ASP A 56 1.27 -5.65 4.76
C ASP A 56 2.01 -6.83 5.44
N ALA A 57 2.50 -6.63 6.66
CA ALA A 57 3.26 -7.65 7.38
C ALA A 57 2.42 -8.91 7.61
N ILE A 58 1.11 -8.76 7.84
CA ILE A 58 0.12 -9.83 7.80
C ILE A 58 -0.61 -9.76 6.46
N TYR A 59 -0.72 -10.90 5.76
CA TYR A 59 -1.37 -10.96 4.46
C TYR A 59 -1.92 -12.34 4.16
N ASP A 60 -3.24 -12.44 4.26
CA ASP A 60 -4.04 -13.47 3.61
C ASP A 60 -4.98 -12.79 2.60
N PRO A 61 -4.85 -13.07 1.29
CA PRO A 61 -5.74 -12.50 0.27
C PRO A 61 -7.24 -12.68 0.53
N MET A 62 -7.63 -13.69 1.33
CA MET A 62 -9.03 -13.99 1.65
C MET A 62 -9.51 -13.36 2.97
N ALA A 63 -8.60 -12.83 3.78
CA ALA A 63 -8.90 -12.16 5.04
C ALA A 63 -9.35 -10.70 4.82
N LYS A 64 -9.92 -10.09 5.84
CA LYS A 64 -10.47 -8.71 5.79
C LYS A 64 -9.87 -7.77 6.84
N ASP A 65 -8.97 -8.31 7.64
CA ASP A 65 -8.39 -7.73 8.84
C ASP A 65 -6.86 -7.71 8.77
N ASN A 66 -6.27 -7.95 7.59
CA ASN A 66 -4.81 -7.92 7.36
C ASN A 66 -4.18 -6.63 7.89
N GLU A 67 -4.79 -5.47 7.60
CA GLU A 67 -4.29 -4.16 8.01
C GLU A 67 -4.45 -3.94 9.51
N ASP A 68 -5.55 -4.42 10.09
CA ASP A 68 -5.78 -4.35 11.53
C ASP A 68 -4.78 -5.23 12.30
N GLU A 69 -4.53 -6.46 11.82
CA GLU A 69 -3.55 -7.38 12.40
C GLU A 69 -2.11 -6.88 12.19
N SER A 70 -1.81 -6.27 11.04
CA SER A 70 -0.52 -5.63 10.76
C SER A 70 -0.25 -4.44 11.67
N ALA A 71 -1.27 -3.61 11.93
CA ALA A 71 -1.18 -2.51 12.88
C ALA A 71 -1.01 -3.01 14.32
N ASP A 72 -1.71 -4.09 14.70
CA ASP A 72 -1.56 -4.73 16.00
C ASP A 72 -0.17 -5.33 16.20
N LEU A 73 0.39 -5.96 15.16
CA LEU A 73 1.77 -6.44 15.13
C LEU A 73 2.77 -5.30 15.34
N LEU A 74 2.60 -4.18 14.63
CA LEU A 74 3.42 -2.99 14.81
C LEU A 74 3.37 -2.51 16.27
N ARG A 75 2.19 -2.40 16.87
CA ARG A 75 2.06 -1.96 18.28
C ARG A 75 2.77 -2.88 19.25
N ALA A 76 2.73 -4.19 19.01
CA ALA A 76 3.39 -5.17 19.85
C ALA A 76 4.93 -5.09 19.76
N GLU A 77 5.48 -4.80 18.58
CA GLU A 77 6.92 -4.87 18.31
C GLU A 77 7.63 -3.51 18.43
N ALA A 78 6.95 -2.40 18.13
CA ALA A 78 7.56 -1.07 18.02
C ALA A 78 7.48 -0.21 19.29
N GLY A 79 6.73 -0.65 20.32
CA GLY A 79 6.42 0.16 21.51
C GLY A 79 7.61 0.70 22.30
N THR A 80 8.76 0.02 22.25
CA THR A 80 10.01 0.47 22.89
C THR A 80 10.94 1.24 21.97
N HIS A 81 10.60 1.36 20.68
CA HIS A 81 11.44 1.94 19.64
C HIS A 81 10.91 3.28 19.11
N LEU A 82 9.59 3.47 19.16
CA LEU A 82 8.92 4.70 18.71
C LEU A 82 8.41 5.54 19.88
N ALA A 83 8.39 6.85 19.70
CA ALA A 83 7.63 7.72 20.60
C ALA A 83 6.13 7.34 20.53
N PRO A 84 5.37 7.45 21.64
CA PRO A 84 3.96 7.06 21.66
C PRO A 84 3.12 7.68 20.54
N ASP A 85 3.37 8.96 20.23
CA ASP A 85 2.64 9.66 19.18
C ASP A 85 3.05 9.17 17.76
N ASP A 86 4.31 8.78 17.54
CA ASP A 86 4.76 8.24 16.24
C ASP A 86 4.18 6.84 16.02
N LEU A 87 4.13 6.04 17.08
CA LEU A 87 3.49 4.72 17.05
C LEU A 87 1.99 4.84 16.75
N ALA A 88 1.30 5.80 17.39
CA ALA A 88 -0.11 6.05 17.16
C ALA A 88 -0.39 6.53 15.73
N LEU A 89 0.49 7.35 15.15
CA LEU A 89 0.35 7.74 13.74
C LEU A 89 0.61 6.54 12.82
N ALA A 90 1.67 5.77 13.05
CA ALA A 90 2.01 4.62 12.23
C ALA A 90 0.89 3.56 12.22
N ASP A 91 0.27 3.26 13.38
CA ASP A 91 -0.92 2.41 13.47
C ASP A 91 -2.07 2.93 12.59
N LYS A 92 -2.39 4.23 12.68
CA LYS A 92 -3.44 4.85 11.86
C LYS A 92 -3.13 4.81 10.36
N ILE A 93 -1.88 5.02 9.99
CA ILE A 93 -1.43 4.94 8.59
C ILE A 93 -1.67 3.52 8.05
N ILE A 94 -1.25 2.49 8.77
CA ILE A 94 -1.46 1.10 8.36
C ILE A 94 -2.96 0.82 8.21
N ARG A 95 -3.79 1.14 9.19
CA ARG A 95 -5.24 0.87 9.09
C ARG A 95 -5.91 1.62 7.95
N ALA A 96 -5.38 2.78 7.55
CA ALA A 96 -5.92 3.56 6.44
C ALA A 96 -5.68 2.91 5.06
N THR A 97 -4.71 1.99 4.92
CA THR A 97 -4.45 1.30 3.64
C THR A 97 -5.58 0.35 3.27
N ALA A 98 -6.34 -0.17 4.23
CA ALA A 98 -7.44 -1.11 3.99
C ALA A 98 -8.51 -0.59 2.99
N LYS A 99 -8.68 0.74 2.92
CA LYS A 99 -9.60 1.40 1.98
C LYS A 99 -8.95 2.50 1.15
N HIS A 100 -7.68 2.79 1.42
CA HIS A 100 -6.96 3.97 0.93
C HIS A 100 -7.81 5.23 1.10
N VAL A 101 -8.20 5.52 2.36
CA VAL A 101 -8.96 6.72 2.73
C VAL A 101 -8.34 7.40 3.93
N VAL A 102 -8.38 8.73 3.94
CA VAL A 102 -7.89 9.55 5.06
C VAL A 102 -8.94 9.54 6.18
N PRO A 103 -8.61 9.09 7.40
CA PRO A 103 -9.54 9.13 8.52
C PRO A 103 -9.73 10.56 9.03
N GLU A 104 -10.91 10.86 9.55
CA GLU A 104 -11.22 12.15 10.16
C GLU A 104 -10.47 12.36 11.49
N GLY A 105 -10.28 13.62 11.88
CA GLY A 105 -9.77 13.99 13.21
C GLY A 105 -8.26 13.90 13.39
N LEU A 106 -7.50 13.80 12.29
CA LEU A 106 -6.05 13.97 12.31
C LEU A 106 -5.67 15.45 12.44
N SER A 107 -4.47 15.70 12.97
CA SER A 107 -3.85 17.02 12.81
C SER A 107 -3.51 17.25 11.33
N PRO A 108 -3.44 18.50 10.84
CA PRO A 108 -3.07 18.76 9.45
C PRO A 108 -1.71 18.17 9.04
N GLU A 109 -0.77 18.07 9.98
CA GLU A 109 0.56 17.49 9.77
C GLU A 109 0.50 15.96 9.63
N ASP A 110 -0.22 15.28 10.54
CA ASP A 110 -0.42 13.83 10.49
C ASP A 110 -1.24 13.41 9.26
N GLU A 111 -2.24 14.22 8.88
CA GLU A 111 -3.04 14.03 7.68
C GLU A 111 -2.16 14.10 6.42
N SER A 112 -1.30 15.11 6.34
CA SER A 112 -0.34 15.27 5.24
C SER A 112 0.58 14.05 5.11
N ASP A 113 1.14 13.56 6.21
CA ASP A 113 2.04 12.41 6.21
C ASP A 113 1.32 11.11 5.81
N LEU A 114 0.09 10.91 6.28
CA LEU A 114 -0.75 9.78 5.88
C LEU A 114 -1.09 9.86 4.38
N CYS A 115 -1.40 11.05 3.86
CA CYS A 115 -1.65 11.25 2.44
C CYS A 115 -0.44 10.85 1.59
N PHE A 116 0.77 11.24 1.99
CA PHE A 116 1.99 10.80 1.32
C PHE A 116 2.18 9.29 1.40
N PHE A 117 1.85 8.66 2.53
CA PHE A 117 1.93 7.20 2.63
C PHE A 117 0.98 6.51 1.65
N LEU A 118 -0.30 6.90 1.64
CA LEU A 118 -1.29 6.32 0.72
C LEU A 118 -0.89 6.55 -0.75
N ASP A 119 -0.31 7.71 -1.06
CA ASP A 119 0.20 7.97 -2.41
C ASP A 119 1.35 7.04 -2.78
N MET A 120 2.28 6.78 -1.86
CA MET A 120 3.38 5.83 -2.07
C MET A 120 2.86 4.41 -2.28
N ASP A 121 1.91 3.95 -1.46
CA ASP A 121 1.32 2.62 -1.57
C ASP A 121 0.59 2.44 -2.92
N LEU A 122 -0.09 3.48 -3.39
CA LEU A 122 -0.75 3.51 -4.70
C LEU A 122 0.20 3.82 -5.88
N SER A 123 1.51 3.97 -5.66
CA SER A 123 2.44 4.38 -6.72
C SER A 123 2.58 3.34 -7.84
N ILE A 124 2.34 2.06 -7.53
CA ILE A 124 2.37 0.96 -8.52
C ILE A 124 1.38 1.20 -9.66
N LEU A 125 0.27 1.89 -9.40
CA LEU A 125 -0.73 2.20 -10.43
C LEU A 125 -0.13 3.06 -11.53
N ALA A 126 0.79 3.96 -11.20
CA ALA A 126 1.48 4.84 -12.14
C ALA A 126 2.79 4.27 -12.70
N ALA A 127 3.12 3.01 -12.41
CA ALA A 127 4.32 2.38 -12.93
C ALA A 127 4.30 2.31 -14.46
N ARG A 128 5.48 2.05 -15.05
CA ARG A 128 5.57 1.78 -16.50
C ARG A 128 4.62 0.63 -16.87
N PRO A 129 4.00 0.63 -18.07
CA PRO A 129 3.00 -0.36 -18.45
C PRO A 129 3.43 -1.82 -18.23
N ASP A 130 4.67 -2.16 -18.56
CA ASP A 130 5.23 -3.51 -18.38
C ASP A 130 5.31 -3.94 -16.90
N VAL A 131 5.60 -2.99 -16.00
CA VAL A 131 5.66 -3.22 -14.56
C VAL A 131 4.24 -3.36 -13.99
N PHE A 132 3.31 -2.51 -14.42
CA PHE A 132 1.91 -2.61 -14.01
C PHE A 132 1.25 -3.92 -14.49
N ASP A 133 1.56 -4.37 -15.70
CA ASP A 133 1.06 -5.65 -16.23
C ASP A 133 1.66 -6.86 -15.49
N GLN A 134 2.86 -6.73 -14.92
CA GLN A 134 3.41 -7.73 -14.00
C GLN A 134 2.69 -7.70 -12.64
N TYR A 135 2.46 -6.51 -12.09
CA TYR A 135 1.65 -6.32 -10.87
C TYR A 135 0.28 -7.02 -10.97
N GLU A 136 -0.46 -6.81 -12.07
CA GLU A 136 -1.76 -7.45 -12.26
C GLU A 136 -1.68 -8.98 -12.31
N ARG A 137 -0.59 -9.53 -12.89
CA ARG A 137 -0.36 -10.98 -12.91
C ARG A 137 0.01 -11.53 -11.54
N ASP A 138 0.81 -10.78 -10.77
CA ASP A 138 1.19 -11.16 -9.42
C ASP A 138 -0.03 -11.13 -8.49
N VAL A 139 -0.86 -10.08 -8.56
CA VAL A 139 -2.14 -10.03 -7.84
C VAL A 139 -3.05 -11.20 -8.26
N ARG A 140 -3.14 -11.52 -9.56
CA ARG A 140 -3.91 -12.70 -9.99
C ARG A 140 -3.38 -13.99 -9.35
N ALA A 141 -2.08 -14.15 -9.19
CA ALA A 141 -1.46 -15.33 -8.58
C ALA A 141 -1.77 -15.43 -7.08
N GLU A 142 -1.79 -14.31 -6.34
CA GLU A 142 -2.18 -14.29 -4.92
C GLU A 142 -3.64 -14.74 -4.71
N TYR A 143 -4.51 -14.42 -5.67
CA TYR A 143 -5.92 -14.83 -5.66
C TYR A 143 -6.16 -16.12 -6.47
N ALA A 144 -5.15 -16.99 -6.65
CA ALA A 144 -5.26 -18.22 -7.47
C ALA A 144 -6.43 -19.14 -7.08
N ALA A 145 -6.81 -19.15 -5.80
CA ALA A 145 -7.95 -19.93 -5.30
C ALA A 145 -9.32 -19.39 -5.75
N VAL A 146 -9.40 -18.12 -6.17
CA VAL A 146 -10.63 -17.50 -6.65
C VAL A 146 -10.90 -17.92 -8.10
N PRO A 147 -12.12 -18.40 -8.42
CA PRO A 147 -12.50 -18.72 -9.80
C PRO A 147 -12.31 -17.54 -10.75
N ASP A 148 -11.83 -17.82 -11.97
CA ASP A 148 -11.37 -16.78 -12.90
C ASP A 148 -12.43 -15.69 -13.19
N MET A 149 -13.69 -16.09 -13.42
CA MET A 149 -14.79 -15.14 -13.64
C MET A 149 -15.06 -14.27 -12.41
N ALA A 150 -15.02 -14.85 -11.21
CA ALA A 150 -15.25 -14.13 -9.95
C ALA A 150 -14.11 -13.15 -9.67
N PHE A 151 -12.86 -13.57 -9.91
CA PHE A 151 -11.69 -12.70 -9.80
C PHE A 151 -11.79 -11.51 -10.76
N ARG A 152 -12.06 -11.76 -12.05
CA ARG A 152 -12.15 -10.70 -13.06
C ARG A 152 -13.24 -9.68 -12.74
N ALA A 153 -14.43 -10.15 -12.33
CA ALA A 153 -15.52 -9.27 -11.94
C ALA A 153 -15.15 -8.41 -10.72
N ALA A 154 -14.62 -9.02 -9.65
CA ALA A 154 -14.23 -8.29 -8.44
C ALA A 154 -13.07 -7.31 -8.70
N ARG A 155 -12.03 -7.75 -9.43
CA ARG A 155 -10.88 -6.91 -9.76
C ARG A 155 -11.29 -5.73 -10.64
N SER A 156 -12.10 -5.95 -11.66
CA SER A 156 -12.60 -4.86 -12.51
C SER A 156 -13.37 -3.83 -11.70
N MET A 157 -14.26 -4.26 -10.79
CA MET A 157 -14.98 -3.35 -9.89
C MET A 157 -14.05 -2.49 -9.04
N ILE A 158 -13.02 -3.09 -8.42
CA ILE A 158 -12.02 -2.36 -7.61
C ILE A 158 -11.32 -1.29 -8.45
N LEU A 159 -10.82 -1.65 -9.65
CA LEU A 159 -10.10 -0.71 -10.51
C LEU A 159 -11.01 0.40 -11.04
N GLN A 160 -12.28 0.09 -11.32
CA GLN A 160 -13.29 1.08 -11.68
C GLN A 160 -13.59 2.04 -10.53
N ASP A 161 -13.65 1.55 -9.29
CA ASP A 161 -13.89 2.40 -8.13
C ASP A 161 -12.73 3.37 -7.89
N PHE A 162 -11.48 2.97 -8.16
CA PHE A 162 -10.36 3.91 -8.23
C PHE A 162 -10.55 4.93 -9.37
N LEU A 163 -10.87 4.51 -10.59
CA LEU A 163 -11.07 5.42 -11.72
C LEU A 163 -12.15 6.49 -11.49
N LYS A 164 -13.19 6.16 -10.70
CA LYS A 164 -14.28 7.08 -10.33
C LYS A 164 -13.85 8.17 -9.34
N ARG A 165 -12.73 8.01 -8.62
CA ARG A 165 -12.25 9.04 -7.69
C ARG A 165 -11.88 10.31 -8.46
N ASP A 166 -12.24 11.47 -7.93
CA ASP A 166 -11.86 12.77 -8.49
C ASP A 166 -10.34 12.95 -8.54
N ARG A 167 -9.65 12.39 -7.55
CA ARG A 167 -8.20 12.30 -7.44
C ARG A 167 -7.81 10.89 -7.03
N LEU A 168 -6.82 10.30 -7.71
CA LEU A 168 -6.23 9.03 -7.29
C LEU A 168 -5.21 9.25 -6.17
N TYR A 169 -4.45 10.34 -6.28
CA TYR A 169 -3.41 10.72 -5.34
C TYR A 169 -3.84 11.94 -4.52
N PHE A 170 -3.59 11.88 -3.22
CA PHE A 170 -4.02 12.85 -2.23
C PHE A 170 -3.19 14.14 -2.31
N THR A 171 -1.87 14.01 -2.40
CA THR A 171 -0.97 15.15 -2.43
C THR A 171 -0.83 15.72 -3.84
N ASP A 172 -0.70 17.05 -3.96
CA ASP A 172 -0.54 17.70 -5.26
C ASP A 172 0.76 17.27 -5.96
N THR A 173 1.82 17.00 -5.19
CA THR A 173 3.11 16.52 -5.70
C THR A 173 2.97 15.17 -6.40
N CYS A 174 2.41 14.15 -5.72
CA CYS A 174 2.26 12.81 -6.28
C CYS A 174 1.23 12.81 -7.40
N ARG A 175 0.13 13.55 -7.26
CA ARG A 175 -0.89 13.68 -8.31
C ARG A 175 -0.33 14.21 -9.61
N ALA A 176 0.46 15.29 -9.56
CA ALA A 176 1.05 15.89 -10.75
C ALA A 176 1.99 14.92 -11.49
N GLU A 177 2.63 14.00 -10.76
CA GLU A 177 3.59 13.05 -11.30
C GLU A 177 2.94 11.75 -11.80
N TRP A 178 1.92 11.26 -11.10
CA TRP A 178 1.47 9.86 -11.23
C TRP A 178 0.06 9.70 -11.80
N GLU A 179 -0.81 10.70 -11.69
CA GLU A 179 -2.24 10.50 -11.94
C GLU A 179 -2.57 10.12 -13.39
N GLU A 180 -1.94 10.76 -14.38
CA GLU A 180 -2.18 10.46 -15.79
C GLU A 180 -1.79 9.01 -16.13
N ALA A 181 -0.58 8.60 -15.72
CA ALA A 181 -0.09 7.24 -15.94
C ALA A 181 -0.95 6.20 -15.22
N ALA A 182 -1.36 6.46 -13.98
CA ALA A 182 -2.23 5.58 -13.22
C ALA A 182 -3.58 5.38 -13.89
N ARG A 183 -4.24 6.47 -14.31
CA ARG A 183 -5.53 6.38 -15.01
C ARG A 183 -5.43 5.59 -16.32
N ALA A 184 -4.35 5.77 -17.08
CA ALA A 184 -4.12 5.02 -18.30
C ALA A 184 -3.93 3.51 -18.05
N ASN A 185 -3.18 3.14 -17.01
CA ASN A 185 -2.97 1.75 -16.61
C ASN A 185 -4.27 1.09 -16.11
N LEU A 186 -4.99 1.77 -15.22
CA LEU A 186 -6.27 1.28 -14.69
C LEU A 186 -7.29 1.06 -15.81
N ALA A 187 -7.45 2.01 -16.73
CA ALA A 187 -8.37 1.89 -17.85
C ALA A 187 -8.01 0.71 -18.78
N ARG A 188 -6.71 0.49 -19.02
CA ARG A 188 -6.22 -0.67 -19.81
C ARG A 188 -6.56 -1.99 -19.12
N SER A 189 -6.32 -2.11 -17.81
CA SER A 189 -6.62 -3.34 -17.09
C SER A 189 -8.13 -3.62 -17.03
N VAL A 190 -8.96 -2.61 -16.73
CA VAL A 190 -10.43 -2.75 -16.75
C VAL A 190 -10.91 -3.28 -18.10
N ALA A 191 -10.45 -2.69 -19.21
CA ALA A 191 -10.83 -3.15 -20.55
C ALA A 191 -10.40 -4.61 -20.83
N ALA A 192 -9.22 -5.02 -20.37
CA ALA A 192 -8.72 -6.39 -20.54
C ALA A 192 -9.51 -7.41 -19.71
N LEU A 193 -9.86 -7.05 -18.47
CA LEU A 193 -10.65 -7.88 -17.57
C LEU A 193 -12.07 -8.08 -18.11
N GLU A 194 -12.70 -7.02 -18.61
CA GLU A 194 -14.07 -7.05 -19.15
C GLU A 194 -14.20 -7.73 -20.50
N ALA A 195 -13.21 -7.58 -21.40
CA ALA A 195 -13.21 -8.26 -22.69
C ALA A 195 -13.17 -9.80 -22.58
N SER A 196 -12.87 -10.29 -21.38
CA SER A 196 -12.72 -11.71 -21.07
C SER A 196 -13.79 -12.24 -20.10
N LEU A 197 -14.85 -11.46 -19.84
CA LEU A 197 -16.06 -11.89 -19.11
C LEU A 197 -17.09 -12.51 -20.05
#